data_AF-A0A6L8JQ30-F1
#
_entry.id   AF-A0A6L8JQ30-F1
#
_cell.length_a   1.000
_cell.length_b   1.000
_cell.length_c   1.000
_cell.angle_alpha   90.00
_cell.angle_beta   90.00
_cell.angle_gamma   90.00
#
_symmetry.space_group_name_H-M   'P 1'
#
loop_
_entity.id
_entity.type
_entity.pdbx_description
1 polymer ?
#
loop_
_entity_poly.entity_id
_entity_poly.type
_entity_poly.pdbx_seq_one_letter_code
_entity_poly.pdbx_strand_id
1 'polypeptide(L)'
;MKNAQRFADLTDEELRELLNDESLPLSQQIEVLDERRHRAAARRKAEEMAELVATVPAMAALGDSAEMVRQARDLLDRAKWTRAKAVQAALAAGYSVRTVAEIAQVAPSTALRLGSQELPAEPPPRQPGLLP
;
A
#
# COMPACT_ATOMS: atom_id res chain seq x y z
N MET A 1 -14.75 1.75 -19.27
CA MET A 1 -13.68 2.30 -18.43
C MET A 1 -14.03 3.63 -17.73
N LYS A 2 -15.27 4.13 -17.73
CA LYS A 2 -15.59 5.43 -17.09
C LYS A 2 -15.98 5.36 -15.60
N ASN A 3 -16.48 4.22 -15.12
CA ASN A 3 -16.96 4.11 -13.73
C ASN A 3 -15.89 3.68 -12.73
N ALA A 4 -15.02 2.74 -13.10
CA ALA A 4 -13.91 2.29 -12.23
C ALA A 4 -12.99 3.46 -11.81
N GLN A 5 -12.63 4.33 -12.76
CA GLN A 5 -11.86 5.55 -12.49
C GLN A 5 -12.60 6.51 -11.57
N ARG A 6 -13.92 6.59 -11.71
CA ARG A 6 -14.77 7.50 -10.93
C ARG A 6 -14.92 7.04 -9.49
N PHE A 7 -15.02 5.73 -9.24
CA PHE A 7 -15.04 5.17 -7.88
C PHE A 7 -13.67 5.21 -7.20
N ALA A 8 -12.59 5.07 -7.98
CA ALA A 8 -11.21 5.24 -7.50
C ALA A 8 -10.95 6.65 -6.90
N ASP A 9 -11.63 7.68 -7.40
CA ASP A 9 -11.44 9.06 -6.92
C ASP A 9 -12.31 9.42 -5.69
N LEU A 10 -13.25 8.56 -5.30
CA LEU A 10 -14.13 8.79 -4.16
C LEU A 10 -13.47 8.37 -2.83
N THR A 11 -13.85 9.02 -1.74
CA THR A 11 -13.44 8.69 -0.37
C THR A 11 -14.19 7.46 0.15
N ASP A 12 -13.68 6.83 1.23
CA ASP A 12 -14.36 5.70 1.89
C ASP A 12 -15.78 6.08 2.39
N GLU A 13 -15.97 7.32 2.84
CA GLU A 13 -17.27 7.86 3.25
C GLU A 13 -18.22 7.97 2.05
N GLU A 14 -17.77 8.56 0.94
CA GLU A 14 -18.58 8.70 -0.29
C GLU A 14 -18.94 7.34 -0.90
N LEU A 15 -18.01 6.37 -0.88
CA LEU A 15 -18.30 4.99 -1.30
C LEU A 15 -19.31 4.30 -0.38
N ARG A 16 -19.31 4.63 0.91
CA ARG A 16 -20.30 4.11 1.86
C ARG A 16 -21.67 4.73 1.64
N GLU A 17 -21.73 6.02 1.34
CA GLU A 17 -22.98 6.72 0.99
C GLU A 17 -23.60 6.16 -0.28
N LEU A 18 -22.80 5.89 -1.32
CA LEU A 18 -23.27 5.28 -2.57
C LEU A 18 -23.87 3.88 -2.40
N LEU A 19 -23.43 3.11 -1.40
CA LEU A 19 -24.03 1.80 -1.10
C LEU A 19 -25.36 1.90 -0.37
N ASN A 20 -25.64 3.02 0.28
CA ASN A 20 -26.92 3.29 0.91
C ASN A 20 -27.91 3.97 -0.06
N ASP A 21 -27.46 4.29 -1.28
CA ASP A 21 -28.30 4.85 -2.33
C ASP A 21 -29.05 3.72 -3.06
N GLU A 22 -30.32 3.53 -2.69
CA GLU A 22 -31.21 2.54 -3.29
C GLU A 22 -31.55 2.85 -4.76
N SER A 23 -31.26 4.06 -5.24
CA SER A 23 -31.46 4.45 -6.65
C SER A 23 -30.32 3.97 -7.55
N LEU A 24 -29.21 3.50 -6.98
CA LEU A 24 -28.04 3.06 -7.72
C LEU A 24 -28.31 1.70 -8.41
N PRO A 25 -28.03 1.55 -9.72
CA PRO A 25 -28.16 0.27 -10.40
C PRO A 25 -27.31 -0.83 -9.74
N LEU A 26 -27.83 -2.04 -9.63
CA LEU A 26 -27.16 -3.18 -8.99
C LEU A 26 -25.73 -3.43 -9.53
N SER A 27 -25.52 -3.25 -10.83
CA SER A 27 -24.19 -3.36 -11.45
C SER A 27 -23.19 -2.34 -10.90
N GLN A 28 -23.63 -1.11 -10.61
CA GLN A 28 -22.79 -0.08 -10.00
C GLN A 28 -22.59 -0.33 -8.50
N GLN A 29 -23.59 -0.87 -7.80
CA GLN A 29 -23.43 -1.26 -6.40
C GLN A 29 -22.38 -2.36 -6.23
N ILE A 30 -22.30 -3.31 -7.17
CA ILE A 30 -21.24 -4.34 -7.21
C ILE A 30 -19.86 -3.69 -7.41
N GLU A 31 -19.73 -2.76 -8.36
CA GLU A 31 -18.47 -2.03 -8.60
C GLU A 31 -18.01 -1.25 -7.35
N VAL A 32 -18.94 -0.61 -6.63
CA VAL A 32 -18.64 0.11 -5.38
C VAL A 32 -18.23 -0.86 -4.26
N LEU A 33 -18.89 -2.01 -4.14
CA LEU A 33 -18.52 -3.05 -3.17
C LEU A 33 -17.13 -3.62 -3.41
N ASP A 34 -16.80 -3.90 -4.67
CA ASP A 34 -15.50 -4.46 -5.06
C ASP A 34 -14.37 -3.46 -4.78
N GLU A 35 -14.57 -2.18 -5.08
CA GLU A 35 -13.61 -1.11 -4.75
C GLU A 35 -13.38 -1.01 -3.23
N ARG A 36 -14.45 -1.04 -2.42
CA ARG A 36 -14.30 -1.01 -0.95
C ARG A 36 -13.56 -2.24 -0.42
N ARG A 37 -13.82 -3.43 -0.97
CA ARG A 37 -13.08 -4.65 -0.61
C ARG A 37 -11.60 -4.54 -0.98
N HIS A 38 -11.31 -4.01 -2.17
CA HIS A 38 -9.95 -3.76 -2.62
C HIS A 38 -9.20 -2.84 -1.66
N ARG A 39 -9.83 -1.71 -1.26
CA ARG A 39 -9.26 -0.76 -0.30
C ARG A 39 -9.05 -1.37 1.09
N ALA A 40 -10.02 -2.14 1.60
CA ALA A 40 -9.88 -2.81 2.89
C ALA A 40 -8.70 -3.80 2.90
N ALA A 41 -8.51 -4.56 1.82
CA ALA A 41 -7.38 -5.47 1.67
C ALA A 41 -6.05 -4.71 1.59
N ALA A 42 -6.01 -3.60 0.84
CA ALA A 42 -4.83 -2.77 0.72
C ALA A 42 -4.48 -2.06 2.06
N ARG A 43 -5.48 -1.63 2.83
CA ARG A 43 -5.31 -1.03 4.16
C ARG A 43 -4.71 -2.01 5.15
N ARG A 44 -5.22 -3.24 5.23
CA ARG A 44 -4.63 -4.30 6.06
C ARG A 44 -3.16 -4.56 5.71
N LYS A 45 -2.86 -4.65 4.41
CA LYS A 45 -1.49 -4.81 3.94
C LYS A 45 -0.61 -3.63 4.33
N ALA A 46 -1.13 -2.40 4.30
CA ALA A 46 -0.40 -1.22 4.75
C ALA A 46 -0.12 -1.25 6.26
N GLU A 47 -1.08 -1.71 7.08
CA GLU A 47 -0.95 -1.89 8.53
C GLU A 47 0.12 -2.92 8.89
N GLU A 48 0.06 -4.11 8.28
CA GLU A 48 1.08 -5.17 8.43
C GLU A 48 2.49 -4.64 8.10
N MET A 49 2.59 -3.81 7.04
CA MET A 49 3.86 -3.20 6.65
C MET A 49 4.30 -2.08 7.59
N ALA A 50 3.38 -1.33 8.19
CA ALA A 50 3.70 -0.31 9.19
C ALA A 50 4.23 -0.95 10.48
N GLU A 51 3.64 -2.07 10.90
CA GLU A 51 4.10 -2.86 12.04
C GLU A 51 5.52 -3.42 11.82
N LEU A 52 5.79 -3.95 10.62
CA LEU A 52 7.14 -4.35 10.19
C LEU A 52 8.14 -3.17 10.22
N VAL A 53 7.74 -1.99 9.76
CA VAL A 53 8.61 -0.79 9.80
C VAL A 53 8.92 -0.36 11.23
N ALA A 54 7.97 -0.48 12.16
CA ALA A 54 8.13 -0.08 13.56
C ALA A 54 8.94 -1.07 14.39
N THR A 55 8.87 -2.36 14.07
CA THR A 55 9.51 -3.44 14.85
C THR A 55 11.00 -3.60 14.55
N VAL A 56 11.44 -3.34 13.31
CA VAL A 56 12.85 -3.52 12.90
C VAL A 56 13.83 -2.64 13.68
N PRO A 57 13.58 -1.34 13.93
CA PRO A 57 14.45 -0.51 14.76
C PRO A 57 14.51 -0.98 16.22
N ALA A 58 13.40 -1.47 16.76
CA ALA A 58 13.35 -2.00 18.13
C ALA A 58 14.18 -3.28 18.27
N MET A 59 14.10 -4.20 17.30
CA MET A 59 14.95 -5.39 17.25
C MET A 59 16.44 -5.03 17.08
N ALA A 60 16.75 -4.00 16.28
CA ALA A 60 18.12 -3.51 16.10
C ALA A 60 18.74 -2.93 17.40
N ALA A 61 17.92 -2.36 18.27
CA ALA A 61 18.34 -1.79 19.55
C ALA A 61 18.55 -2.83 20.66
N LEU A 62 17.92 -4.01 20.54
CA LEU A 62 17.97 -5.08 21.56
C LEU A 62 19.22 -5.96 21.46
N GLY A 63 20.08 -5.78 20.44
CA GLY A 63 21.36 -6.50 20.32
C GLY A 63 21.23 -8.02 20.07
N ASP A 64 20.00 -8.53 19.97
CA ASP A 64 19.73 -9.94 19.69
C ASP A 64 19.99 -10.25 18.21
N SER A 65 21.07 -10.98 17.96
CA SER A 65 21.49 -11.50 16.67
C SER A 65 21.61 -10.44 15.56
N ALA A 66 22.85 -10.04 15.26
CA ALA A 66 23.17 -9.24 14.07
C ALA A 66 22.64 -9.86 12.76
N GLU A 67 22.34 -11.16 12.76
CA GLU A 67 21.67 -11.86 11.67
C GLU A 67 20.16 -11.57 11.64
N MET A 68 19.46 -11.61 12.77
CA MET A 68 18.05 -11.23 12.86
C MET A 68 17.83 -9.77 12.46
N VAL A 69 18.70 -8.86 12.93
CA VAL A 69 18.63 -7.44 12.54
C VAL A 69 18.81 -7.27 11.02
N ARG A 70 19.70 -8.06 10.41
CA ARG A 70 19.94 -8.04 8.96
C ARG A 70 18.75 -8.61 8.18
N GLN A 71 18.21 -9.75 8.60
CA GLN A 71 17.01 -10.34 8.00
C GLN A 71 15.80 -9.40 8.11
N ALA A 72 15.61 -8.77 9.27
CA ALA A 72 14.51 -7.84 9.48
C ALA A 72 14.68 -6.56 8.64
N ARG A 73 15.92 -6.10 8.44
CA ARG A 73 16.24 -4.98 7.53
C ARG A 73 16.02 -5.32 6.06
N ASP A 74 16.38 -6.53 5.63
CA ASP A 74 16.11 -7.02 4.27
C ASP A 74 14.60 -7.08 3.99
N LEU A 75 13.82 -7.60 4.96
CA LEU A 75 12.36 -7.62 4.88
C LEU A 75 11.79 -6.19 4.80
N LEU A 76 12.32 -5.26 5.61
CA LEU A 76 11.93 -3.86 5.59
C LEU A 76 12.25 -3.18 4.25
N ASP A 77 13.40 -3.43 3.66
CA ASP A 77 13.80 -2.79 2.40
C ASP A 77 12.98 -3.34 1.22
N ARG A 78 12.69 -4.65 1.22
CA ARG A 78 11.72 -5.24 0.28
C ARG A 78 10.31 -4.70 0.48
N ALA A 79 9.90 -4.51 1.72
CA ALA A 79 8.62 -3.92 2.07
C ALA A 79 8.51 -2.48 1.50
N LYS A 80 9.51 -1.63 1.76
CA LYS A 80 9.56 -0.27 1.21
C LYS A 80 9.51 -0.27 -0.32
N TRP A 81 10.28 -1.13 -0.97
CA TRP A 81 10.27 -1.26 -2.43
C TRP A 81 8.89 -1.66 -2.97
N THR A 82 8.26 -2.66 -2.36
CA THR A 82 6.93 -3.15 -2.76
C THR A 82 5.88 -2.06 -2.61
N ARG A 83 5.90 -1.33 -1.49
CA ARG A 83 5.00 -0.19 -1.25
C ARG A 83 5.19 0.88 -2.32
N ALA A 84 6.45 1.22 -2.64
CA ALA A 84 6.76 2.24 -3.61
C ALA A 84 6.30 1.84 -5.04
N LYS A 85 6.48 0.58 -5.44
CA LYS A 85 5.94 0.06 -6.72
C LYS A 85 4.42 0.04 -6.75
N ALA A 86 3.75 -0.33 -5.66
CA ALA A 86 2.30 -0.31 -5.58
C ALA A 86 1.74 1.12 -5.72
N VAL A 87 2.37 2.11 -5.08
CA VAL A 87 2.04 3.52 -5.23
C VAL A 87 2.20 3.97 -6.68
N GLN A 88 3.31 3.63 -7.34
CA GLN A 88 3.53 3.95 -8.75
C GLN A 88 2.48 3.32 -9.67
N ALA A 89 2.16 2.04 -9.46
CA ALA A 89 1.14 1.34 -10.24
C ALA A 89 -0.25 1.97 -10.07
N ALA A 90 -0.63 2.35 -8.85
CA ALA A 90 -1.90 3.01 -8.58
C ALA A 90 -1.97 4.40 -9.22
N LEU A 91 -0.91 5.21 -9.12
CA LEU A 91 -0.85 6.51 -9.80
C LEU A 91 -0.90 6.35 -11.33
N ALA A 92 -0.19 5.37 -11.89
CA ALA A 92 -0.21 5.07 -13.32
C ALA A 92 -1.58 4.54 -13.81
N ALA A 93 -2.32 3.85 -12.95
CA ALA A 93 -3.71 3.47 -13.19
C ALA A 93 -4.68 4.65 -13.05
N GLY A 94 -4.19 5.85 -12.71
CA GLY A 94 -4.93 7.11 -12.66
C GLY A 94 -5.73 7.33 -11.37
N TYR A 95 -5.37 6.66 -10.27
CA TYR A 95 -5.91 6.98 -8.95
C TYR A 95 -5.36 8.34 -8.47
N SER A 96 -6.20 9.14 -7.79
CA SER A 96 -5.73 10.38 -7.18
C SER A 96 -4.62 10.16 -6.13
N VAL A 97 -3.71 11.12 -6.01
CA VAL A 97 -2.64 11.11 -4.98
C VAL A 97 -3.21 10.92 -3.58
N ARG A 98 -4.38 11.54 -3.31
CA ARG A 98 -5.06 11.42 -2.02
C ARG A 98 -5.51 9.99 -1.76
N THR A 99 -6.20 9.36 -2.71
CA THR A 99 -6.64 7.96 -2.59
C THR A 99 -5.44 7.03 -2.37
N VAL A 100 -4.37 7.20 -3.15
CA VAL A 100 -3.16 6.39 -3.02
C VAL A 100 -2.49 6.58 -1.65
N ALA A 101 -2.48 7.81 -1.13
CA ALA A 101 -1.93 8.12 0.19
C ALA A 101 -2.75 7.49 1.33
N GLU A 102 -4.08 7.56 1.23
CA GLU A 102 -5.01 6.93 2.19
C GLU A 102 -4.83 5.39 2.19
N ILE A 103 -4.80 4.77 1.00
CA ILE A 103 -4.61 3.33 0.86
C ILE A 103 -3.24 2.88 1.39
N ALA A 104 -2.18 3.60 1.04
CA ALA A 104 -0.82 3.26 1.45
C ALA A 104 -0.50 3.67 2.91
N GLN A 105 -1.44 4.30 3.61
CA GLN A 105 -1.28 4.88 4.95
C GLN A 105 -0.04 5.77 5.07
N VAL A 106 0.14 6.66 4.11
CA VAL A 106 1.23 7.64 4.10
C VAL A 106 0.67 9.04 3.88
N ALA A 107 1.46 10.07 4.21
CA ALA A 107 1.10 11.43 3.83
C ALA A 107 1.03 11.58 2.30
N PRO A 108 0.14 12.43 1.75
CA PRO A 108 0.07 12.71 0.31
C PRO A 108 1.42 13.15 -0.30
N SER A 109 2.20 13.94 0.44
CA SER A 109 3.57 14.32 0.03
C SER A 109 4.51 13.12 -0.10
N THR A 110 4.34 12.10 0.73
CA THR A 110 5.08 10.84 0.62
C THR A 110 4.63 10.03 -0.57
N ALA A 111 3.32 9.94 -0.84
CA ALA A 111 2.80 9.27 -2.02
C ALA A 111 3.32 9.90 -3.33
N LEU A 112 3.32 11.23 -3.42
CA LEU A 112 3.92 11.97 -4.54
C LEU A 112 5.40 11.63 -4.72
N ARG A 113 6.18 11.72 -3.63
CA ARG A 113 7.61 11.41 -3.66
C ARG A 113 7.90 9.98 -4.13
N LEU A 114 7.10 9.01 -3.68
CA LEU A 114 7.21 7.60 -4.11
C LEU A 114 6.80 7.42 -5.58
N GLY A 115 5.79 8.14 -6.04
CA GLY A 115 5.34 8.16 -7.43
C GLY A 115 6.40 8.66 -8.41
N SER A 116 7.16 9.69 -8.01
CA SER A 116 8.25 10.27 -8.80
C SER A 116 9.60 9.57 -8.62
N GLN A 117 9.70 8.60 -7.72
CA GLN A 117 10.97 7.94 -7.41
C GLN A 117 11.35 6.97 -8.52
N GLU A 118 12.59 7.03 -9.03
CA GLU A 118 13.10 5.96 -9.87
C GLU A 118 13.39 4.73 -9.00
N LEU A 119 12.64 3.65 -9.23
CA LEU A 119 12.80 2.38 -8.55
C LEU A 119 13.36 1.34 -9.51
N PRO A 120 14.32 0.52 -9.06
CA PRO A 120 14.81 -0.61 -9.86
C PRO A 120 13.64 -1.53 -10.26
N ALA A 121 13.77 -2.16 -11.42
CA ALA A 121 12.76 -3.09 -11.94
C ALA A 121 12.58 -4.30 -11.02
N GLU A 122 13.67 -4.74 -10.40
CA GLU A 122 13.69 -5.88 -9.49
C GLU A 122 13.68 -5.42 -8.03
N PRO A 123 13.08 -6.23 -7.12
CA PRO A 123 13.15 -5.96 -5.70
C PRO A 123 14.58 -6.10 -5.18
N PRO A 124 14.95 -5.38 -4.10
CA PRO A 124 16.26 -5.54 -3.49
C PRO A 124 16.52 -7.03 -3.15
N PRO A 125 17.74 -7.53 -3.46
CA PRO A 125 18.08 -8.93 -3.22
C PRO A 125 17.93 -9.21 -1.72
N ARG A 126 17.46 -10.43 -1.38
CA ARG A 126 17.68 -10.92 -0.01
C ARG A 126 19.18 -11.05 0.13
N GLN A 127 19.78 -10.42 1.13
CA GLN A 127 21.18 -10.70 1.38
C GLN A 127 21.28 -12.20 1.70
N PRO A 128 22.25 -12.91 1.10
CA PRO A 128 22.43 -14.31 1.42
C PRO A 128 22.68 -14.42 2.93
N GLY A 129 21.72 -15.01 3.63
CA GLY A 129 22.01 -15.64 4.90
C GLY A 129 23.02 -16.72 4.59
N LEU A 130 24.24 -16.58 5.11
CA LEU A 130 25.09 -17.75 5.31
C LEU A 130 24.34 -18.63 6.30
N LEU A 131 23.46 -19.49 5.79
CA LEU A 131 23.01 -20.63 6.59
C LEU A 131 24.26 -21.47 6.91
N PRO A 132 24.35 -22.02 8.12
CA PRO A 132 25.47 -22.86 8.53
C PRO A 132 25.63 -24.11 7.66
#